data_AF-A0A0C5AYA6-F1
#
_entry.id   AF-A0A0C5AYA6-F1
#
_cell.length_a   1.000
_cell.length_b   1.000
_cell.length_c   1.000
_cell.angle_alpha   90.00
_cell.angle_beta   90.00
_cell.angle_gamma   90.00
#
_symmetry.space_group_name_H-M   'P 1'
#
loop_
_entity.id
_entity.type
_entity.pdbx_description
1 polymer ?
#
loop_
_entity_poly.entity_id
_entity_poly.type
_entity_poly.pdbx_seq_one_letter_code
_entity_poly.pdbx_strand_id
1 'polypeptide(L)'
;MREDLIRSAPMLLPIEIASVNHVGLLKPGRYDTRCLTFASADGARSVLQFEYRWLGAEHVLAVDMMLVDDLGTIRMADFFRMPDRSWRDNFGARADSILTLLPVELGGYELVDDVDLGVQIVGKGI
;
A
#
# COMPACT_ATOMS: atom_id res chain seq x y z
N MET A 1 -5.63 -5.50 -43.63
CA MET A 1 -4.68 -4.36 -43.61
C MET A 1 -5.48 -3.20 -43.03
N ARG A 2 -5.28 -2.66 -41.83
CA ARG A 2 -4.31 -2.78 -40.72
C ARG A 2 -5.06 -2.35 -39.45
N GLU A 3 -4.97 -3.12 -38.36
CA GLU A 3 -4.28 -2.75 -37.11
C GLU A 3 -5.07 -1.77 -36.21
N ASP A 4 -6.09 -2.30 -35.53
CA ASP A 4 -6.67 -1.63 -34.37
C ASP A 4 -6.02 -2.17 -33.10
N LEU A 5 -5.00 -1.40 -32.69
CA LEU A 5 -4.53 -1.12 -31.34
C LEU A 5 -5.20 -1.94 -30.21
N ILE A 6 -4.63 -3.10 -29.89
CA ILE A 6 -4.79 -3.72 -28.57
C ILE A 6 -4.16 -2.74 -27.58
N ARG A 7 -5.00 -1.96 -26.89
CA ARG A 7 -4.59 -1.24 -25.68
C ARG A 7 -4.22 -2.31 -24.66
N SER A 8 -2.93 -2.44 -24.40
CA SER A 8 -2.39 -3.27 -23.32
C SER A 8 -2.97 -2.79 -21.99
N ALA A 9 -4.05 -3.42 -21.53
CA ALA A 9 -4.45 -3.34 -20.13
C ALA A 9 -3.29 -3.91 -19.30
N PRO A 10 -2.93 -3.30 -18.15
CA PRO A 10 -1.87 -3.84 -17.30
C PRO A 10 -2.24 -5.27 -16.89
N MET A 11 -1.41 -6.24 -17.30
CA MET A 11 -1.57 -7.64 -16.95
C MET A 11 -1.33 -7.80 -15.44
N LEU A 12 -2.37 -8.21 -14.71
CA LEU A 12 -2.27 -8.69 -13.34
C LEU A 12 -1.74 -10.13 -13.39
N LEU A 13 -0.43 -10.30 -13.27
CA LEU A 13 0.16 -11.61 -13.04
C LEU A 13 -0.19 -12.07 -11.60
N PRO A 14 -0.44 -13.36 -11.38
CA PRO A 14 -0.52 -13.91 -10.02
C PRO A 14 0.88 -13.83 -9.42
N ILE A 15 1.11 -12.82 -8.60
CA ILE A 15 2.40 -12.63 -7.93
C ILE A 15 2.35 -13.49 -6.66
N GLU A 16 3.25 -14.47 -6.54
CA GLU A 16 3.69 -14.99 -5.23
C GLU A 16 3.98 -13.78 -4.33
N ILE A 17 3.64 -13.84 -3.03
CA ILE A 17 3.77 -12.75 -2.05
C ILE A 17 5.16 -12.10 -2.16
N ALA A 18 5.25 -11.05 -2.97
CA ALA A 18 6.44 -10.25 -3.19
C ALA A 18 6.08 -8.84 -2.77
N SER A 19 6.00 -8.64 -1.45
CA SER A 19 6.18 -7.33 -0.84
C SER A 19 7.50 -6.79 -1.35
N VAL A 20 7.48 -5.77 -2.22
CA VAL A 20 8.70 -5.16 -2.75
C VAL A 20 9.27 -4.19 -1.70
N ASN A 21 8.49 -3.85 -0.69
CA ASN A 21 8.96 -3.39 0.60
C ASN A 21 9.60 -4.54 1.35
N HIS A 22 10.91 -4.66 1.19
CA HIS A 22 11.71 -5.12 2.30
C HIS A 22 11.68 -4.02 3.37
N VAL A 23 11.44 -4.39 4.62
CA VAL A 23 11.68 -3.54 5.81
C VAL A 23 13.02 -2.78 5.73
N GLY A 24 14.00 -3.29 4.96
CA GLY A 24 15.27 -2.62 4.64
C GLY A 24 15.20 -1.33 3.80
N LEU A 25 14.05 -0.95 3.23
CA LEU A 25 13.86 0.37 2.58
C LEU A 25 13.47 1.46 3.59
N LEU A 26 12.91 1.06 4.74
CA LEU A 26 12.73 1.96 5.86
C LEU A 26 14.09 2.23 6.51
N LYS A 27 14.29 3.48 6.92
CA LYS A 27 15.45 3.81 7.75
C LYS A 27 15.35 3.00 9.06
N PRO A 28 16.46 2.44 9.58
CA PRO A 28 16.43 1.79 10.87
C PRO A 28 15.95 2.74 11.96
N GLY A 29 15.00 2.34 12.80
CA GLY A 29 14.39 3.22 13.78
C GLY A 29 13.11 2.69 14.39
N ARG A 30 12.43 3.57 15.13
CA ARG A 30 11.15 3.28 15.80
C ARG A 30 10.02 3.94 15.02
N TYR A 31 8.98 3.18 14.74
CA TYR A 31 7.83 3.62 13.97
C TYR A 31 6.55 3.39 14.77
N ASP A 32 5.70 4.41 14.87
CA ASP A 32 4.31 4.19 15.26
C ASP A 32 3.60 3.54 14.06
N THR A 33 2.97 2.40 14.30
CA THR A 33 2.30 1.65 13.24
C THR A 33 0.81 1.52 13.52
N ARG A 34 -0.01 1.74 12.49
CA ARG A 34 -1.46 1.52 12.53
C ARG A 34 -1.87 0.56 11.42
N CYS A 35 -2.94 -0.20 11.64
CA CYS A 35 -3.61 -0.98 10.62
C CYS A 35 -5.02 -0.44 10.43
N LEU A 36 -5.31 0.05 9.22
CA LEU A 36 -6.63 0.48 8.82
C LEU A 36 -7.25 -0.62 7.95
N THR A 37 -8.45 -1.05 8.29
CA THR A 37 -9.20 -2.03 7.49
C THR A 37 -10.34 -1.34 6.78
N PHE A 38 -10.35 -1.45 5.46
CA PHE A 38 -11.42 -0.97 4.61
C PHE A 38 -12.18 -2.15 4.00
N ALA A 39 -13.48 -2.00 3.79
CA ALA A 39 -14.31 -3.02 3.17
C ALA A 39 -15.13 -2.45 2.01
N SER A 40 -15.40 -3.26 0.99
CA SER A 40 -16.39 -2.93 -0.03
C SER A 40 -17.80 -2.89 0.57
N ALA A 41 -18.72 -2.19 -0.08
CA ALA A 41 -20.10 -2.03 0.40
C ALA A 41 -20.85 -3.36 0.66
N ASP A 42 -20.50 -4.43 -0.07
CA ASP A 42 -21.04 -5.78 0.09
C ASP A 42 -20.27 -6.63 1.12
N GLY A 43 -19.17 -6.11 1.68
CA GLY A 43 -18.28 -6.81 2.60
C GLY A 43 -17.48 -7.96 1.98
N ALA A 44 -17.60 -8.20 0.68
CA ALA A 44 -16.96 -9.33 0.00
C ALA A 44 -15.46 -9.13 -0.21
N ARG A 45 -15.00 -7.87 -0.23
CA ARG A 45 -13.60 -7.50 -0.48
C ARG A 45 -13.12 -6.60 0.64
N SER A 46 -11.84 -6.70 0.97
CA SER A 46 -11.24 -5.88 2.02
C SER A 46 -9.84 -5.39 1.65
N VAL A 47 -9.43 -4.31 2.30
CA VAL A 47 -8.08 -3.76 2.20
C VAL A 47 -7.57 -3.56 3.61
N LEU A 48 -6.39 -4.12 3.90
CA LEU A 48 -5.62 -3.80 5.10
C LEU A 48 -4.51 -2.84 4.70
N GLN A 49 -4.47 -1.68 5.34
CA GLN A 49 -3.47 -0.64 5.12
C GLN A 49 -2.65 -0.46 6.39
N PHE A 50 -1.38 -0.86 6.33
CA PHE A 50 -0.42 -0.68 7.40
C PHE A 50 0.33 0.62 7.19
N GLU A 51 0.16 1.57 8.09
CA GLU A 51 0.83 2.87 8.03
C GLU A 51 2.02 2.90 8.98
N TYR A 52 3.17 3.35 8.49
CA TYR A 52 4.39 3.51 9.28
C TYR A 52 4.77 4.98 9.36
N ARG A 53 4.70 5.53 10.57
CA ARG A 53 5.17 6.87 10.87
C ARG A 53 6.38 6.78 11.77
N TRP A 54 7.51 7.32 11.33
CA TRP A 54 8.70 7.40 12.19
C TRP A 54 8.35 8.16 13.47
N LEU A 55 8.82 7.68 14.62
CA LEU A 55 8.48 8.26 15.92
C LEU A 55 8.99 9.71 16.02
N GLY A 56 8.05 10.66 16.14
CA GLY A 56 8.33 12.11 16.11
C GLY A 56 8.25 12.75 14.71
N ALA A 57 7.97 12.00 13.66
CA ALA A 57 7.62 12.56 12.35
C ALA A 57 6.15 13.00 12.33
N GLU A 58 5.85 14.05 11.55
CA GLU A 58 4.48 14.55 11.39
C GLU A 58 3.65 13.66 10.45
N HIS A 59 4.28 13.02 9.47
CA HIS A 59 3.60 12.33 8.38
C HIS A 59 3.98 10.84 8.32
N VAL A 60 3.02 10.03 7.85
CA VAL A 60 3.25 8.65 7.43
C VAL A 60 4.32 8.62 6.33
N LEU A 61 5.32 7.76 6.50
CA LEU A 61 6.46 7.63 5.61
C LEU A 61 6.35 6.45 4.66
N ALA A 62 5.65 5.40 5.09
CA ALA A 62 5.40 4.23 4.26
C ALA A 62 4.03 3.65 4.54
N VAL A 63 3.49 2.98 3.52
CA VAL A 63 2.24 2.26 3.59
C VAL A 63 2.43 0.91 2.92
N ASP A 64 2.12 -0.17 3.62
CA ASP A 64 1.96 -1.49 3.01
C ASP A 64 0.45 -1.77 2.90
N MET A 65 0.00 -2.17 1.72
CA MET A 65 -1.42 -2.40 1.46
C MET A 65 -1.64 -3.83 1.00
N MET A 66 -2.58 -4.52 1.63
CA MET A 66 -3.02 -5.86 1.28
C MET A 66 -4.50 -5.83 0.88
N LEU A 67 -4.78 -6.15 -0.37
CA LEU A 67 -6.12 -6.24 -0.92
C LEU A 67 -6.53 -7.70 -0.98
N VAL A 68 -7.68 -8.03 -0.38
CA VAL A 68 -8.29 -9.36 -0.44
C VAL A 68 -9.56 -9.26 -1.27
N ASP A 69 -9.62 -10.01 -2.37
CA ASP A 69 -10.83 -10.06 -3.20
C ASP A 69 -11.88 -11.07 -2.68
N ASP A 70 -13.01 -11.16 -3.39
CA ASP A 70 -14.15 -12.02 -3.05
C ASP A 70 -13.87 -13.52 -3.23
N LEU A 71 -12.79 -13.87 -3.93
CA LEU A 71 -12.29 -15.23 -4.08
C LEU A 71 -11.18 -15.55 -3.07
N GLY A 72 -10.82 -14.59 -2.20
CA GLY A 72 -9.72 -14.71 -1.26
C GLY A 72 -8.33 -14.53 -1.90
N THR A 73 -8.26 -14.06 -3.14
CA THR A 73 -6.99 -13.69 -3.78
C THR A 73 -6.40 -12.49 -3.07
N ILE A 74 -5.11 -12.55 -2.79
CA ILE A 74 -4.38 -11.47 -2.14
C ILE A 74 -3.53 -10.74 -3.17
N ARG A 75 -3.66 -9.40 -3.20
CA ARG A 75 -2.77 -8.49 -3.93
C ARG A 75 -2.11 -7.54 -2.95
N MET A 76 -0.85 -7.20 -3.18
CA MET A 76 -0.11 -6.27 -2.32
C MET A 76 0.39 -5.08 -3.12
N ALA A 77 0.39 -3.91 -2.48
CA ALA A 77 0.94 -2.69 -3.02
C ALA A 77 1.63 -1.91 -1.90
N ASP A 78 2.77 -1.35 -2.25
CA ASP A 78 3.65 -0.71 -1.28
C ASP A 78 3.90 0.73 -1.71
N PHE A 79 3.89 1.65 -0.74
CA PHE A 79 4.06 3.07 -1.01
C PHE A 79 5.08 3.69 -0.06
N PHE A 80 5.96 4.52 -0.61
CA PHE A 80 6.91 5.31 0.14
C PHE A 80 6.76 6.78 -0.12
N ARG A 81 6.81 7.57 0.95
CA ARG A 81 6.89 9.03 0.84
C ARG A 81 8.33 9.45 0.57
N MET A 82 8.50 10.20 -0.51
CA MET A 82 9.76 10.75 -0.97
C MET A 82 10.10 12.05 -0.21
N PRO A 83 11.36 12.52 -0.24
CA PRO A 83 11.76 13.77 0.44
C PRO A 83 10.98 15.03 0.00
N ASP A 84 10.52 15.06 -1.26
CA ASP A 84 9.67 16.12 -1.80
C ASP A 84 8.17 15.94 -1.45
N ARG A 85 7.86 15.02 -0.53
CA ARG A 85 6.53 14.67 -0.03
C ARG A 85 5.61 13.93 -1.01
N SER A 86 6.04 13.73 -2.25
CA SER A 86 5.35 12.84 -3.19
C SER A 86 5.41 11.39 -2.72
N TRP A 87 4.55 10.56 -3.28
CA TRP A 87 4.51 9.12 -3.08
C TRP A 87 5.13 8.40 -4.26
N ARG A 88 5.73 7.24 -3.98
CA ARG A 88 6.20 6.29 -4.98
C ARG A 88 5.66 4.90 -4.65
N ASP A 89 5.15 4.18 -5.64
CA ASP A 89 4.73 2.79 -5.49
C ASP A 89 5.89 1.78 -5.66
N ASN A 90 5.61 0.48 -5.49
CA ASN A 90 6.59 -0.60 -5.70
C ASN A 90 7.07 -0.75 -7.16
N PHE A 91 6.34 -0.19 -8.12
CA PHE A 91 6.71 -0.21 -9.54
C PHE A 91 7.50 1.04 -9.96
N GLY A 92 7.69 1.99 -9.04
CA GLY A 92 8.44 3.22 -9.25
C GLY A 92 7.62 4.39 -9.80
N ALA A 93 6.30 4.23 -9.98
CA ALA A 93 5.42 5.33 -10.35
C ALA A 93 5.35 6.34 -9.21
N ARG A 94 5.27 7.64 -9.53
CA ARG A 94 5.28 8.74 -8.56
C ARG A 94 4.07 9.64 -8.73
N ALA A 95 3.51 10.11 -7.62
CA ALA A 95 2.43 11.09 -7.61
C ALA A 95 2.44 11.93 -6.33
N ASP A 96 1.86 13.13 -6.37
CA ASP A 96 1.79 14.01 -5.19
C ASP A 96 0.86 13.45 -4.09
N SER A 97 -0.09 12.59 -4.47
CA SER A 97 -1.04 11.92 -3.58
C SER A 97 -0.99 10.41 -3.77
N ILE A 98 -1.06 9.67 -2.66
CA ILE A 98 -1.17 8.20 -2.69
C ILE A 98 -2.43 7.77 -3.43
N LEU A 99 -3.53 8.54 -3.34
CA LEU A 99 -4.79 8.25 -4.02
C LEU A 99 -4.66 8.16 -5.54
N THR A 100 -3.69 8.86 -6.13
CA THR A 100 -3.42 8.81 -7.58
C THR A 100 -2.71 7.52 -8.00
N LEU A 101 -2.08 6.83 -7.05
CA LEU A 101 -1.41 5.55 -7.26
C LEU A 101 -2.31 4.36 -6.92
N LEU A 102 -3.42 4.59 -6.20
CA LEU A 102 -4.36 3.54 -5.84
C LEU A 102 -5.25 3.13 -7.02
N PRO A 103 -5.63 1.84 -7.10
CA PRO A 103 -6.64 1.38 -8.05
C PRO A 103 -7.99 2.10 -7.83
N VAL A 104 -8.63 2.51 -8.92
CA VAL A 104 -9.87 3.32 -8.85
C VAL A 104 -11.02 2.55 -8.19
N GLU A 105 -11.00 1.21 -8.26
CA GLU A 105 -12.01 0.36 -7.64
C GLU A 105 -12.08 0.47 -6.12
N LEU A 106 -11.03 1.01 -5.47
CA LEU A 106 -11.01 1.24 -4.03
C LEU A 106 -11.79 2.48 -3.60
N GLY A 107 -12.20 3.36 -4.53
CA GLY A 107 -12.85 4.63 -4.20
C GLY A 107 -14.20 4.51 -3.48
N GLY A 108 -14.81 3.33 -3.46
CA GLY A 108 -16.06 3.04 -2.75
C GLY A 108 -15.90 2.19 -1.48
N TYR A 109 -14.67 1.97 -1.02
CA TYR A 109 -14.42 1.22 0.22
C TYR A 109 -14.57 2.13 1.43
N GLU A 110 -15.11 1.60 2.52
CA GLU A 110 -15.32 2.31 3.77
C GLU A 110 -14.39 1.79 4.85
N LEU A 111 -13.89 2.67 5.70
CA LEU A 111 -13.10 2.29 6.87
C LEU A 111 -14.02 1.59 7.88
N VAL A 112 -13.72 0.35 8.21
CA VAL A 112 -14.48 -0.46 9.16
C VAL A 112 -13.71 -0.78 10.44
N ASP A 113 -12.38 -0.64 10.44
CA ASP A 113 -11.55 -0.83 11.62
C ASP A 113 -10.26 0.00 11.56
N ASP A 114 -9.75 0.41 12.72
CA ASP A 114 -8.52 1.18 12.90
C ASP A 114 -7.82 0.72 14.18
N VAL A 115 -6.77 -0.07 14.00
CA VAL A 115 -6.02 -0.71 15.09
C VAL A 115 -4.66 -0.05 15.24
N ASP A 116 -4.38 0.44 16.45
CA ASP A 116 -3.03 0.82 16.85
C ASP A 116 -2.18 -0.44 17.10
N LEU A 117 -1.13 -0.62 16.30
CA LEU A 117 -0.18 -1.73 16.42
C LEU A 117 1.04 -1.36 17.29
N GLY A 118 1.04 -0.16 17.85
CA GLY A 118 2.10 0.35 18.70
C GLY A 118 3.40 0.60 17.95
N VAL A 119 4.50 0.62 18.71
CA VAL A 119 5.82 0.96 18.17
C VAL A 119 6.50 -0.28 17.60
N GLN A 120 6.79 -0.24 16.31
CA GLN A 120 7.58 -1.24 15.58
C GLN A 120 9.03 -0.81 15.44
N ILE A 121 9.95 -1.78 15.53
CA ILE A 121 11.39 -1.56 15.40
C ILE A 121 11.85 -2.08 14.03
N VAL A 122 12.44 -1.18 13.24
CA VAL A 122 13.01 -1.48 11.92
C VAL A 122 14.53 -1.50 12.01
N GLY A 123 15.16 -2.55 11.47
CA GLY A 123 16.62 -2.73 11.47
C GLY A 123 17.14 -3.55 12.67
N LYS A 124 18.36 -4.08 12.57
CA LYS A 124 19.00 -4.83 13.66
C LYS A 124 19.68 -3.88 14.65
N GLY A 125 19.31 -3.98 15.92
CA GLY A 125 20.06 -3.41 17.05
C GLY A 125 19.88 -1.91 17.29
N ILE A 126 18.71 -1.51 17.78
CA ILE A 126 18.63 -0.30 18.61
C ILE A 126 19.29 -0.61 19.96
#